data_AF-A0A529C7G4-F1
#
_entry.id   AF-A0A529C7G4-F1
#
_cell.length_a   1.000
_cell.length_b   1.000
_cell.length_c   1.000
_cell.angle_alpha   90.00
_cell.angle_beta   90.00
_cell.angle_gamma   90.00
#
_symmetry.space_group_name_H-M   'P 1'
#
loop_
_entity.id
_entity.type
_entity.pdbx_description
1 polymer ?
#
loop_
_entity_poly.entity_id
_entity_poly.type
_entity_poly.pdbx_seq_one_letter_code
_entity_poly.pdbx_strand_id
1 'polypeptide(L)'
;MCLRNWRLPARTSGIARASTPSAFPPPSTDHRPARNEAALDLIVAWLGAMFALAHQACFPDGVVNLIYASEGDRVGRELCTNSKIQKISFTGSNEVGRLLMRQCSDQIKKVSLEPGGNAPFIIFDDADIDGAVDGAVQAKFRNAGQTCVSANRIYVQSSVHDESAEKFVKKVRHLSVVRRLLPERSRRQPKIESHIADDNSMRGRTINMHALATPRQGSLR
;
A
#
# COMPACT_ATOMS: atom_id res chain seq x y z
N MET A 1 31.83 23.73 -1.63
CA MET A 1 32.61 23.36 -0.43
C MET A 1 31.91 22.18 0.23
N CYS A 2 32.26 20.97 -0.19
CA CYS A 2 31.61 19.72 0.23
C CYS A 2 32.39 19.17 1.43
N LEU A 3 31.88 19.38 2.65
CA LEU A 3 32.51 18.91 3.88
C LEU A 3 31.77 17.69 4.41
N ARG A 4 32.31 16.50 4.11
CA ARG A 4 32.66 15.40 5.04
C ARG A 4 32.53 14.03 4.37
N ASN A 5 33.66 13.34 4.44
CA ASN A 5 33.98 12.01 3.97
C ASN A 5 33.15 10.97 4.74
N TRP A 6 32.04 10.51 4.17
CA TRP A 6 31.29 9.36 4.69
C TRP A 6 32.05 8.09 4.30
N ARG A 7 33.09 7.74 5.08
CA ARG A 7 33.80 6.46 4.92
C ARG A 7 32.86 5.31 5.27
N LEU A 8 32.19 4.73 4.28
CA LEU A 8 31.64 3.38 4.40
C LEU A 8 32.84 2.41 4.43
N PRO A 9 33.06 1.65 5.52
CA PRO A 9 34.16 0.68 5.56
C PRO A 9 33.99 -0.39 4.46
N ALA A 10 35.13 -0.90 4.00
CA ALA A 10 35.37 -1.71 2.79
C ALA A 10 34.74 -3.12 2.76
N ARG A 11 33.45 -3.24 3.11
CA ARG A 11 32.54 -4.31 2.69
C ARG A 11 31.16 -3.69 2.47
N THR A 12 31.02 -2.87 1.44
CA THR A 12 29.72 -2.38 0.97
C THR A 12 28.96 -3.53 0.30
N SER A 13 28.41 -4.40 1.14
CA SER A 13 27.49 -5.46 0.76
C SER A 13 26.20 -4.86 0.21
N GLY A 14 25.83 -5.19 -1.03
CA GLY A 14 24.65 -4.63 -1.69
C GLY A 14 23.35 -5.00 -0.97
N ILE A 15 22.47 -4.01 -0.76
CA ILE A 15 21.10 -4.18 -0.27
C ILE A 15 20.16 -3.91 -1.43
N ALA A 16 19.35 -4.91 -1.80
CA ALA A 16 18.29 -4.73 -2.77
C ALA A 16 16.96 -4.48 -2.05
N ARG A 17 16.26 -3.41 -2.41
CA ARG A 17 14.90 -3.14 -1.94
C ARG A 17 13.94 -3.23 -3.12
N ALA A 18 12.97 -4.12 -3.02
CA ALA A 18 11.88 -4.24 -3.99
C ALA A 18 10.57 -3.86 -3.32
N SER A 19 9.80 -2.98 -3.96
CA SER A 19 8.50 -2.51 -3.47
C SER A 19 7.48 -2.52 -4.60
N THR A 20 6.30 -3.09 -4.36
CA THR A 20 5.19 -3.00 -5.32
C THR A 20 4.52 -1.62 -5.21
N PRO A 21 4.17 -0.94 -6.32
CA PRO A 21 3.70 0.46 -6.32
C PRO A 21 2.37 0.72 -5.57
N SER A 22 1.56 -0.29 -5.27
CA SER A 22 0.14 -0.08 -4.99
C SER A 22 -0.23 0.51 -3.61
N ALA A 23 0.71 0.72 -2.70
CA ALA A 23 0.39 0.87 -1.27
C ALA A 23 0.62 2.25 -0.65
N PHE A 24 1.44 3.12 -1.26
CA PHE A 24 1.81 4.41 -0.65
C PHE A 24 1.98 5.50 -1.72
N PRO A 25 0.96 6.32 -1.99
CA PRO A 25 1.17 7.57 -2.72
C PRO A 25 1.90 8.59 -1.83
N PRO A 26 2.81 9.42 -2.38
CA PRO A 26 3.49 10.47 -1.63
C PRO A 26 2.49 11.54 -1.12
N PRO A 27 2.87 12.32 -0.08
CA PRO A 27 2.10 13.50 0.33
C PRO A 27 1.98 14.48 -0.85
N SER A 28 0.79 15.04 -1.01
CA SER A 28 0.37 15.83 -2.16
C SER A 28 1.26 17.06 -2.41
N THR A 29 1.94 17.11 -3.55
CA THR A 29 2.40 18.36 -4.16
C THR A 29 1.44 18.74 -5.28
N ASP A 30 0.88 19.94 -5.16
CA ASP A 30 -0.08 20.58 -6.07
C ASP A 30 0.62 21.07 -7.34
N HIS A 31 0.51 20.34 -8.47
CA HIS A 31 0.67 20.90 -9.83
C HIS A 31 -0.10 20.08 -10.89
N ARG A 32 -0.60 20.78 -11.92
CA ARG A 32 -1.61 20.41 -12.96
C ARG A 32 -1.13 19.42 -14.06
N PRO A 33 -2.03 18.83 -14.89
CA PRO A 33 -1.93 17.45 -15.36
C PRO A 33 -1.48 17.25 -16.83
N ALA A 34 -0.94 16.05 -17.12
CA ALA A 34 -0.85 15.47 -18.46
C ALA A 34 -1.37 14.01 -18.46
N ARG A 35 -1.75 13.52 -19.65
CA ARG A 35 -2.71 12.44 -19.94
C ARG A 35 -2.30 11.01 -19.48
N ASN A 36 -3.34 10.23 -19.13
CA ASN A 36 -3.55 8.77 -19.26
C ASN A 36 -2.55 7.69 -18.78
N GLU A 37 -1.39 8.00 -18.20
CA GLU A 37 -0.52 6.98 -17.52
C GLU A 37 -0.22 7.29 -16.02
N ALA A 38 -0.91 8.31 -15.51
CA ALA A 38 -0.40 9.14 -14.43
C ALA A 38 -0.29 8.50 -13.03
N ALA A 39 -0.87 7.33 -12.74
CA ALA A 39 -0.71 6.70 -11.42
C ALA A 39 0.62 5.92 -11.28
N LEU A 40 1.04 5.23 -12.35
CA LEU A 40 2.39 4.67 -12.43
C LEU A 40 3.40 5.82 -12.60
N ASP A 41 3.05 6.84 -13.40
CA ASP A 41 3.93 7.99 -13.61
C ASP A 41 4.22 8.77 -12.33
N LEU A 42 3.26 8.92 -11.40
CA LEU A 42 3.52 9.68 -10.17
C LEU A 42 4.48 8.96 -9.22
N ILE A 43 4.42 7.63 -9.13
CA ILE A 43 5.36 6.86 -8.30
C ILE A 43 6.73 6.79 -8.98
N VAL A 44 6.75 6.56 -10.29
CA VAL A 44 7.98 6.57 -11.10
C VAL A 44 8.64 7.95 -11.04
N ALA A 45 7.88 9.03 -11.21
CA ALA A 45 8.37 10.39 -11.12
C ALA A 45 8.86 10.72 -9.70
N TRP A 46 8.16 10.28 -8.65
CA TRP A 46 8.61 10.49 -7.27
C TRP A 46 9.91 9.74 -6.97
N LEU A 47 10.03 8.46 -7.37
CA LEU A 47 11.26 7.69 -7.23
C LEU A 47 12.40 8.30 -8.04
N GLY A 48 12.12 8.75 -9.26
CA GLY A 48 13.08 9.48 -10.10
C GLY A 48 13.53 10.79 -9.46
N ALA A 49 12.62 11.54 -8.84
CA ALA A 49 12.94 12.77 -8.11
C ALA A 49 13.80 12.48 -6.87
N MET A 50 13.48 11.44 -6.10
CA MET A 50 14.32 11.00 -4.98
C MET A 50 15.73 10.60 -5.44
N PHE A 51 15.84 9.91 -6.58
CA PHE A 51 17.12 9.55 -7.18
C PHE A 51 17.91 10.78 -7.66
N ALA A 52 17.24 11.75 -8.28
CA ALA A 52 17.85 13.02 -8.69
C ALA A 52 18.35 13.82 -7.47
N LEU A 53 17.61 13.83 -6.37
CA LEU A 53 18.05 14.45 -5.11
C LEU A 53 19.26 13.72 -4.51
N ALA A 54 19.32 12.39 -4.58
CA ALA A 54 20.50 11.66 -4.14
C ALA A 54 21.75 12.04 -4.97
N HIS A 55 21.59 12.24 -6.28
CA HIS A 55 22.68 12.73 -7.13
C HIS A 55 23.08 14.16 -6.76
N GLN A 56 22.12 15.07 -6.51
CA GLN A 56 22.40 16.43 -6.05
C GLN A 56 23.08 16.46 -4.67
N ALA A 57 22.77 15.50 -3.80
CA ALA A 57 23.42 15.29 -2.52
C ALA A 57 24.82 14.65 -2.64
N CYS A 58 25.33 14.45 -3.87
CA CYS A 58 26.65 13.92 -4.16
C CYS A 58 26.91 12.51 -3.60
N PHE A 59 25.89 11.64 -3.59
CA PHE A 59 26.13 10.22 -3.36
C PHE A 59 27.05 9.66 -4.47
N PRO A 60 28.10 8.88 -4.14
CA PRO A 60 28.96 8.29 -5.15
C PRO A 60 28.20 7.36 -6.10
N ASP A 61 28.66 7.29 -7.35
CA ASP A 61 28.08 6.40 -8.37
C ASP A 61 28.04 4.95 -7.88
N GLY A 62 26.92 4.28 -8.16
CA GLY A 62 26.69 2.89 -7.76
C GLY A 62 26.28 2.67 -6.31
N VAL A 63 26.27 3.71 -5.44
CA VAL A 63 25.77 3.59 -4.06
C VAL A 63 24.25 3.47 -4.02
N VAL A 64 23.56 4.25 -4.83
CA VAL A 64 22.10 4.16 -5.03
C VAL A 64 21.87 3.82 -6.49
N ASN A 65 21.07 2.80 -6.76
CA ASN A 65 20.70 2.40 -8.12
C ASN A 65 19.18 2.27 -8.17
N LEU A 66 18.56 2.87 -9.19
CA LEU A 66 17.12 2.78 -9.43
C LEU A 66 16.87 1.95 -10.69
N ILE A 67 16.13 0.86 -10.53
CA ILE A 67 15.79 -0.06 -11.63
C ILE A 67 14.27 -0.07 -11.79
N TYR A 68 13.81 0.33 -12.98
CA TYR A 68 12.42 0.14 -13.39
C TYR A 68 12.29 -1.21 -14.10
N ALA A 69 11.33 -2.01 -13.67
CA ALA A 69 11.12 -3.35 -14.20
C ALA A 69 9.63 -3.61 -14.47
N SER A 70 9.32 -4.03 -15.69
CA SER A 70 8.02 -4.59 -16.07
C SER A 70 7.91 -6.07 -15.68
N GLU A 71 9.03 -6.79 -15.69
CA GLU A 71 9.16 -8.22 -15.36
C GLU A 71 9.72 -8.39 -13.94
N GLY A 72 8.85 -8.22 -12.94
CA GLY A 72 9.24 -8.24 -11.52
C GLY A 72 9.76 -9.60 -11.02
N ASP A 73 9.31 -10.69 -11.63
CA ASP A 73 9.76 -12.06 -11.34
C ASP A 73 11.20 -12.30 -11.81
N ARG A 74 11.53 -11.88 -13.03
CA ARG A 74 12.88 -12.01 -13.60
C ARG A 74 13.89 -11.20 -12.80
N VAL A 75 13.55 -9.94 -12.50
CA VAL A 75 14.40 -9.06 -11.68
C VAL A 75 14.50 -9.59 -10.25
N GLY A 76 13.38 -10.00 -9.64
CA GLY A 76 13.37 -10.59 -8.30
C GLY A 76 14.30 -11.80 -8.20
N ARG A 77 14.25 -12.71 -9.18
CA ARG A 77 15.14 -13.89 -9.23
C ARG A 77 16.60 -13.50 -9.30
N GLU A 78 16.97 -12.59 -10.20
CA GLU A 78 18.36 -12.10 -10.30
C GLU A 78 18.83 -11.50 -8.98
N LEU A 79 18.00 -10.66 -8.33
CA LEU A 79 18.34 -10.09 -7.03
C LEU A 79 18.55 -11.17 -5.95
N CYS A 80 17.77 -12.24 -5.99
CA CYS A 80 17.89 -13.39 -5.09
C CYS A 80 19.09 -14.29 -5.38
N THR A 81 19.49 -14.48 -6.64
CA THR A 81 20.56 -15.40 -7.02
C THR A 81 21.93 -14.72 -7.20
N ASN A 82 21.98 -13.39 -7.25
CA ASN A 82 23.25 -12.68 -7.43
C ASN A 82 24.08 -12.67 -6.14
N SER A 83 25.30 -13.21 -6.19
CA SER A 83 26.22 -13.30 -5.05
C SER A 83 26.70 -11.94 -4.52
N LYS A 84 26.58 -10.86 -5.30
CA LYS A 84 26.93 -9.50 -4.89
C LYS A 84 25.89 -8.89 -3.94
N ILE A 85 24.66 -9.40 -3.93
CA ILE A 85 23.59 -8.93 -3.05
C ILE A 85 23.60 -9.76 -1.78
N GLN A 86 23.60 -9.09 -0.62
CA GLN A 86 23.71 -9.77 0.68
C GLN A 86 22.40 -9.71 1.48
N LYS A 87 21.54 -8.75 1.15
CA LYS A 87 20.24 -8.56 1.79
C LYS A 87 19.17 -8.17 0.79
N ILE A 88 17.99 -8.75 0.98
CA ILE A 88 16.77 -8.35 0.28
C ILE A 88 15.78 -7.78 1.29
N SER A 89 15.20 -6.63 0.97
CA SER A 89 14.06 -6.05 1.68
C SER A 89 12.88 -5.98 0.73
N PHE A 90 11.75 -6.60 1.11
CA PHE A 90 10.56 -6.67 0.28
C PHE A 90 9.30 -6.30 1.05
N THR A 91 8.45 -5.47 0.44
CA THR A 91 7.12 -5.14 0.93
C THR A 91 6.10 -5.48 -0.14
N GLY A 92 5.17 -6.38 0.18
CA GLY A 92 4.20 -6.88 -0.80
C GLY A 92 3.37 -8.05 -0.29
N SER A 93 2.98 -8.95 -1.20
CA SER A 93 2.11 -10.08 -0.85
C SER A 93 2.88 -11.17 -0.10
N ASN A 94 2.15 -11.92 0.74
CA ASN A 94 2.67 -13.12 1.42
C ASN A 94 3.21 -14.17 0.43
N GLU A 95 2.55 -14.32 -0.71
CA GLU A 95 2.94 -15.27 -1.76
C GLU A 95 4.32 -14.96 -2.33
N VAL A 96 4.55 -13.70 -2.73
CA VAL A 96 5.86 -13.26 -3.25
C VAL A 96 6.92 -13.29 -2.15
N GLY A 97 6.56 -12.92 -0.92
CA GLY A 97 7.47 -13.03 0.24
C GLY A 97 8.01 -14.45 0.43
N ARG A 98 7.12 -15.47 0.39
CA ARG A 98 7.53 -16.89 0.46
C ARG A 98 8.40 -17.30 -0.72
N LEU A 99 8.10 -16.83 -1.93
CA LEU A 99 8.90 -17.11 -3.12
C LEU A 99 10.32 -16.56 -2.95
N LEU A 100 10.46 -15.29 -2.55
CA LEU A 100 11.76 -14.65 -2.34
C LEU A 100 12.57 -15.34 -1.24
N MET A 101 11.91 -15.76 -0.14
CA MET A 101 12.56 -16.56 0.91
C MET A 101 13.15 -17.86 0.37
N ARG A 102 12.40 -18.61 -0.46
CA ARG A 102 12.91 -19.84 -1.09
C ARG A 102 14.09 -19.55 -2.00
N GLN A 103 13.98 -18.56 -2.87
CA GLN A 103 15.04 -18.20 -3.81
C GLN A 103 16.32 -17.69 -3.12
N CYS A 104 16.19 -17.06 -1.95
CA CYS A 104 17.33 -16.58 -1.16
C CYS A 104 18.04 -17.68 -0.36
N SER A 105 17.41 -18.86 -0.21
CA SER A 105 17.85 -19.89 0.74
C SER A 105 19.18 -20.54 0.34
N ASP A 106 19.42 -20.75 -0.96
CA ASP A 106 20.66 -21.37 -1.48
C ASP A 106 21.94 -20.62 -1.08
N GLN A 107 21.83 -19.31 -0.86
CA GLN A 107 22.94 -18.43 -0.47
C GLN A 107 22.81 -17.90 0.96
N ILE A 108 21.79 -18.33 1.70
CA ILE A 108 21.49 -17.89 3.07
C ILE A 108 21.46 -16.34 3.15
N LYS A 109 20.84 -15.69 2.15
CA LYS A 109 20.77 -14.22 2.13
C LYS A 109 19.88 -13.71 3.27
N LYS A 110 20.22 -12.54 3.82
CA LYS A 110 19.37 -11.88 4.81
C LYS A 110 18.10 -11.37 4.12
N VAL A 111 16.93 -11.72 4.63
CA VAL A 111 15.64 -11.27 4.08
C VAL A 111 14.86 -10.49 5.14
N SER A 112 14.36 -9.31 4.78
CA SER A 112 13.38 -8.55 5.56
C SER A 112 12.09 -8.45 4.75
N LEU A 113 11.00 -9.02 5.28
CA LEU A 113 9.72 -9.07 4.61
C LEU A 113 8.66 -8.32 5.41
N GLU A 114 7.93 -7.45 4.73
CA GLU A 114 6.73 -6.78 5.24
C GLU A 114 5.51 -7.29 4.46
N PRO A 115 4.97 -8.46 4.82
CA PRO A 115 3.80 -9.02 4.15
C PRO A 115 2.52 -8.26 4.52
N GLY A 116 1.51 -8.33 3.65
CA GLY A 116 0.17 -7.81 3.95
C GLY A 116 -0.44 -8.44 5.22
N GLY A 117 -1.20 -7.63 5.97
CA GLY A 117 -1.87 -8.02 7.22
C GLY A 117 -3.39 -8.09 7.12
N ASN A 118 -3.99 -8.71 8.13
CA ASN A 118 -5.44 -8.71 8.37
C ASN A 118 -5.71 -8.17 9.79
N ALA A 119 -5.41 -6.88 9.98
CA ALA A 119 -5.35 -6.26 11.30
C ALA A 119 -6.75 -6.22 11.97
N PRO A 120 -6.85 -6.64 13.25
CA PRO A 120 -8.06 -6.48 14.04
C PRO A 120 -8.16 -5.06 14.62
N PHE A 121 -9.38 -4.58 14.80
CA PHE A 121 -9.74 -3.40 15.60
C PHE A 121 -10.75 -3.86 16.65
N ILE A 122 -10.50 -3.60 17.93
CA ILE A 122 -11.29 -4.14 19.05
C ILE A 122 -11.88 -2.98 19.84
N ILE A 123 -13.20 -2.99 20.05
CA ILE A 123 -13.95 -1.98 20.82
C ILE A 123 -14.53 -2.65 22.06
N PHE A 124 -14.13 -2.18 23.23
CA PHE A 124 -14.66 -2.57 24.54
C PHE A 124 -15.76 -1.59 24.97
N ASP A 125 -16.54 -1.97 25.98
CA ASP A 125 -17.67 -1.19 26.48
C ASP A 125 -17.29 -0.02 27.40
N ASP A 126 -16.03 0.04 27.84
CA ASP A 126 -15.43 1.18 28.53
C ASP A 126 -14.81 2.21 27.57
N ALA A 127 -14.87 1.97 26.26
CA ALA A 127 -14.35 2.90 25.26
C ALA A 127 -15.29 4.09 25.01
N ASP A 128 -14.72 5.24 24.64
CA ASP A 128 -15.48 6.30 23.96
C ASP A 128 -15.96 5.78 22.60
N ILE A 129 -17.25 5.44 22.51
CA ILE A 129 -17.84 4.80 21.33
C ILE A 129 -17.75 5.71 20.10
N ASP A 130 -17.95 7.01 20.23
CA ASP A 130 -17.87 7.91 19.09
C ASP A 130 -16.44 8.02 18.55
N GLY A 131 -15.46 8.17 19.45
CA GLY A 131 -14.05 8.15 19.12
C GLY A 131 -13.57 6.81 18.54
N ALA A 132 -14.04 5.69 19.09
CA ALA A 132 -13.71 4.34 18.63
C ALA A 132 -14.25 4.10 17.21
N VAL A 133 -15.48 4.52 16.92
CA VAL A 133 -16.08 4.41 15.58
C VAL A 133 -15.34 5.31 14.58
N ASP A 134 -14.95 6.53 14.95
CA ASP A 134 -14.12 7.40 14.10
C ASP A 134 -12.77 6.77 13.77
N GLY A 135 -12.10 6.23 14.79
CA GLY A 135 -10.86 5.47 14.64
C GLY A 135 -11.02 4.28 13.71
N ALA A 136 -12.09 3.51 13.85
CA ALA A 136 -12.39 2.35 13.02
C ALA A 136 -12.62 2.73 11.55
N VAL A 137 -13.38 3.79 11.29
CA VAL A 137 -13.62 4.29 9.92
C VAL A 137 -12.31 4.74 9.27
N GLN A 138 -11.48 5.50 9.99
CA GLN A 138 -10.17 5.89 9.47
C GLN A 138 -9.25 4.69 9.22
N ALA A 139 -9.17 3.76 10.18
CA ALA A 139 -8.32 2.58 10.06
C ALA A 139 -8.72 1.67 8.89
N LYS A 140 -10.03 1.55 8.62
CA LYS A 140 -10.53 0.74 7.50
C LYS A 140 -10.38 1.42 6.15
N PHE A 141 -10.79 2.69 6.03
CA PHE A 141 -11.00 3.32 4.72
C PHE A 141 -9.89 4.28 4.27
N ARG A 142 -8.88 4.55 5.11
CA ARG A 142 -7.68 5.30 4.68
C ARG A 142 -7.02 4.61 3.49
N ASN A 143 -6.67 5.39 2.47
CA ASN A 143 -6.16 4.89 1.18
C ASN A 143 -7.08 3.83 0.55
N ALA A 144 -8.41 4.00 0.70
CA ALA A 144 -9.43 3.03 0.29
C ALA A 144 -9.21 1.60 0.84
N GLY A 145 -8.61 1.48 2.02
CA GLY A 145 -8.30 0.19 2.66
C GLY A 145 -7.13 -0.57 2.03
N GLN A 146 -6.39 0.02 1.09
CA GLN A 146 -5.23 -0.58 0.44
C GLN A 146 -3.93 -0.34 1.23
N THR A 147 -3.98 -0.57 2.55
CA THR A 147 -2.83 -0.44 3.44
C THR A 147 -2.61 -1.74 4.20
N CYS A 148 -1.36 -2.15 4.44
CA CYS A 148 -1.04 -3.39 5.17
C CYS A 148 -1.59 -3.42 6.61
N VAL A 149 -1.80 -2.24 7.21
CA VAL A 149 -2.32 -2.06 8.57
C VAL A 149 -3.80 -1.69 8.62
N SER A 150 -4.52 -1.76 7.49
CA SER A 150 -5.95 -1.45 7.48
C SER A 150 -6.75 -2.43 8.34
N ALA A 151 -7.69 -1.90 9.13
CA ALA A 151 -8.55 -2.67 10.02
C ALA A 151 -9.55 -3.50 9.21
N ASN A 152 -9.22 -4.75 8.91
CA ASN A 152 -10.04 -5.62 8.07
C ASN A 152 -11.05 -6.45 8.87
N ARG A 153 -10.86 -6.52 10.19
CA ARG A 153 -11.79 -7.17 11.13
C ARG A 153 -12.05 -6.21 12.29
N ILE A 154 -13.31 -5.91 12.57
CA ILE A 154 -13.71 -5.06 13.68
C ILE A 154 -14.50 -5.94 14.65
N TYR A 155 -14.00 -6.09 15.87
CA TYR A 155 -14.63 -6.82 16.96
C TYR A 155 -15.19 -5.83 17.96
N VAL A 156 -16.43 -6.01 18.37
CA VAL A 156 -17.11 -5.10 19.31
C VAL A 156 -17.71 -5.93 20.45
N GLN A 157 -17.49 -5.50 21.69
CA GLN A 157 -18.08 -6.14 22.86
C GLN A 157 -19.61 -6.07 22.81
N SER A 158 -20.27 -7.14 23.22
CA SER A 158 -21.71 -7.35 23.00
C SER A 158 -22.59 -6.22 23.56
N SER A 159 -22.22 -5.60 24.68
CA SER A 159 -22.96 -4.51 25.33
C SER A 159 -23.03 -3.23 24.49
N VAL A 160 -22.06 -2.99 23.60
CA VAL A 160 -21.97 -1.77 22.77
C VAL A 160 -22.00 -2.07 21.27
N HIS A 161 -22.30 -3.32 20.89
CA HIS A 161 -22.29 -3.79 19.51
C HIS A 161 -23.24 -3.00 18.61
N ASP A 162 -24.52 -2.95 18.96
CA ASP A 162 -25.55 -2.38 18.10
C ASP A 162 -25.36 -0.86 17.93
N GLU A 163 -25.04 -0.15 19.01
CA GLU A 163 -24.71 1.27 18.98
C GLU A 163 -23.51 1.56 18.07
N SER A 164 -22.42 0.80 18.23
CA SER A 164 -21.22 0.96 17.42
C SER A 164 -21.47 0.66 15.95
N ALA A 165 -22.25 -0.38 15.64
CA ALA A 165 -22.60 -0.76 14.28
C ALA A 165 -23.45 0.32 13.58
N GLU A 166 -24.46 0.85 14.26
CA GLU A 166 -25.30 1.94 13.73
C GLU A 166 -24.50 3.22 13.45
N LYS A 167 -23.66 3.64 14.41
CA LYS A 167 -22.78 4.80 14.27
C LYS A 167 -21.78 4.61 13.13
N PHE A 168 -21.18 3.42 13.03
CA PHE A 168 -20.22 3.08 11.97
C PHE A 168 -20.89 3.15 10.59
N VAL A 169 -22.06 2.54 10.43
CA VAL A 169 -22.86 2.60 9.19
C VAL A 169 -23.16 4.04 8.78
N LYS A 170 -23.60 4.86 9.73
CA LYS A 170 -23.90 6.27 9.49
C LYS A 170 -22.66 7.02 8.98
N LYS A 171 -21.49 6.87 9.63
CA LYS A 171 -20.26 7.54 9.21
C LYS A 171 -19.78 7.05 7.84
N VAL A 172 -19.85 5.76 7.57
CA VAL A 172 -19.45 5.20 6.26
C VAL A 172 -20.31 5.74 5.12
N ARG A 173 -21.62 5.91 5.33
CA ARG A 173 -22.53 6.51 4.34
C ARG A 173 -22.18 7.98 4.00
N HIS A 174 -21.50 8.68 4.90
CA HIS A 174 -21.04 10.05 4.69
C HIS A 174 -19.66 10.14 4.04
N LEU A 175 -18.97 9.02 3.81
CA LEU A 175 -17.70 9.02 3.09
C LEU A 175 -17.93 9.37 1.62
N SER A 176 -17.26 10.43 1.16
CA SER A 176 -17.28 10.82 -0.23
C SER A 176 -16.22 10.06 -1.02
N VAL A 177 -16.67 9.29 -2.02
CA VAL A 177 -15.75 8.69 -3.00
C VAL A 177 -15.43 9.76 -4.04
N VAL A 178 -14.38 10.54 -3.78
CA VAL A 178 -13.92 11.55 -4.72
C VAL A 178 -13.01 10.89 -5.75
N ARG A 179 -13.27 11.16 -7.03
CA ARG A 179 -12.33 10.84 -8.10
C ARG A 179 -11.06 11.67 -7.88
N ARG A 180 -10.00 11.06 -7.35
CA ARG A 180 -8.66 11.63 -7.46
C ARG A 180 -8.41 11.83 -8.96
N LEU A 181 -8.00 13.05 -9.34
CA LEU A 181 -7.80 13.70 -10.66
C LEU A 181 -7.51 12.88 -11.95
N LEU A 182 -7.61 11.56 -11.98
CA LEU A 182 -7.25 10.69 -13.09
C LEU A 182 -8.36 9.66 -13.40
N PRO A 183 -8.58 9.37 -14.70
CA PRO A 183 -9.70 8.59 -15.16
C PRO A 183 -9.37 7.11 -15.38
N GLU A 184 -8.98 6.34 -14.38
CA GLU A 184 -8.78 4.88 -14.59
C GLU A 184 -9.39 3.99 -13.52
N ARG A 185 -9.95 2.85 -13.98
CA ARG A 185 -10.29 1.69 -13.15
C ARG A 185 -8.99 1.06 -12.67
N SER A 186 -8.88 0.79 -11.37
CA SER A 186 -7.73 0.08 -10.82
C SER A 186 -7.62 -1.32 -11.44
N ARG A 187 -6.40 -1.78 -11.81
CA ARG A 187 -6.16 -3.19 -12.19
C ARG A 187 -6.60 -4.19 -11.10
N ARG A 188 -6.80 -3.73 -9.85
CA ARG A 188 -7.30 -4.53 -8.73
C ARG A 188 -8.82 -4.51 -8.57
N GLN A 189 -9.53 -3.75 -9.39
CA GLN A 189 -10.98 -3.63 -9.32
C GLN A 189 -11.70 -4.98 -9.47
N PRO A 190 -11.29 -5.89 -10.39
CA PRO A 190 -11.88 -7.24 -10.44
C PRO A 190 -11.67 -8.05 -9.16
N LYS A 191 -10.54 -7.86 -8.48
CA LYS A 191 -10.24 -8.53 -7.19
C LYS A 191 -11.06 -7.95 -6.04
N ILE A 192 -11.32 -6.64 -6.07
CA ILE A 192 -12.22 -6.00 -5.10
C ILE A 192 -13.64 -6.53 -5.31
N GLU A 193 -14.09 -6.58 -6.57
CA GLU A 193 -15.42 -7.08 -6.94
C GLU A 193 -15.61 -8.56 -6.57
N SER A 194 -14.58 -9.42 -6.77
CA SER A 194 -14.65 -10.82 -6.37
C SER A 194 -14.76 -11.00 -4.86
N HIS A 195 -13.99 -10.24 -4.06
CA HIS A 195 -14.11 -10.31 -2.59
C HIS A 195 -15.49 -9.83 -2.10
N ILE A 196 -16.07 -8.80 -2.73
CA ILE A 196 -17.43 -8.35 -2.40
C ILE A 196 -18.45 -9.44 -2.73
N ALA A 197 -18.28 -10.15 -3.85
CA ALA A 197 -19.15 -11.26 -4.23
C ALA A 197 -19.05 -12.43 -3.24
N ASP A 198 -17.82 -12.77 -2.82
CA ASP A 198 -17.57 -13.83 -1.83
C ASP A 198 -18.20 -13.48 -0.47
N ASP A 199 -18.05 -12.25 0.02
CA ASP A 199 -18.63 -11.79 1.28
C ASP A 199 -20.17 -11.87 1.26
N ASN A 200 -20.80 -11.50 0.14
CA ASN A 200 -22.26 -11.58 -0.02
C ASN A 200 -22.80 -13.02 -0.02
N SER A 201 -21.94 -14.01 -0.29
CA SER A 201 -22.31 -15.43 -0.31
C SER A 201 -22.27 -16.10 1.08
N MET A 202 -21.67 -15.45 2.07
CA MET A 202 -21.54 -15.99 3.43
C MET A 202 -22.81 -15.78 4.27
N ARG A 203 -23.24 -16.81 5.03
CA ARG A 203 -24.47 -16.77 5.86
C ARG A 203 -24.23 -16.06 7.20
N GLY A 204 -24.93 -14.94 7.45
CA GLY A 204 -24.93 -14.17 8.71
C GLY A 204 -25.84 -12.93 8.66
N ARG A 205 -25.94 -12.13 9.75
CA ARG A 205 -26.56 -10.79 9.72
C ARG A 205 -25.63 -9.84 8.95
N THR A 206 -25.78 -9.79 7.64
CA THR A 206 -24.98 -8.92 6.78
C THR A 206 -25.63 -7.55 6.66
N ILE A 207 -24.94 -6.49 7.10
CA ILE A 207 -25.32 -5.12 6.77
C ILE A 207 -24.64 -4.75 5.45
N ASN A 208 -25.37 -4.92 4.34
CA ASN A 208 -24.88 -4.52 3.02
C ASN A 208 -24.92 -3.00 2.88
N MET A 209 -23.73 -2.38 2.85
CA MET A 209 -23.56 -0.97 2.51
C MET A 209 -22.97 -0.87 1.11
N HIS A 210 -23.82 -0.72 0.10
CA HIS A 210 -23.36 -0.36 -1.24
C HIS A 210 -23.05 1.14 -1.27
N ALA A 211 -21.84 1.51 -1.69
CA ALA A 211 -21.58 2.88 -2.12
C ALA A 211 -22.37 3.10 -3.42
N LEU A 212 -23.45 3.88 -3.34
CA LEU A 212 -24.11 4.40 -4.54
C LEU A 212 -23.10 5.32 -5.23
N ALA A 213 -22.52 4.88 -6.34
CA ALA A 213 -21.86 5.80 -7.26
C ALA A 213 -22.92 6.81 -7.69
N THR A 214 -22.72 8.08 -7.40
CA THR A 214 -23.62 9.15 -7.85
C THR A 214 -23.80 9.02 -9.36
N PRO A 215 -25.03 8.91 -9.88
CA PRO A 215 -25.27 8.88 -11.32
C PRO A 215 -24.65 10.13 -11.95
N ARG A 216 -24.03 9.98 -13.12
CA ARG A 216 -23.61 11.12 -13.95
C ARG A 216 -24.81 12.06 -14.13
N GLN A 217 -24.83 13.20 -13.43
CA GLN A 217 -25.64 14.31 -13.91
C GLN A 217 -25.10 14.70 -15.28
N GLY A 218 -26.03 14.94 -16.19
CA GLY A 218 -25.87 14.90 -17.64
C GLY A 218 -24.72 15.73 -18.20
N SER A 219 -24.29 15.31 -19.39
CA SER A 219 -23.52 16.13 -20.31
C SER A 219 -24.15 17.52 -20.42
N LEU A 220 -23.48 18.53 -19.88
CA LEU A 220 -23.59 19.87 -20.40
C LEU A 220 -22.62 19.99 -21.58
N ARG A 221 -23.17 20.53 -22.66
CA ARG A 221 -22.67 20.60 -24.02
C ARG A 221 -21.30 21.24 -24.14
#